data_AF-A0A538EYJ6-F1
#
_entry.id   AF-A0A538EYJ6-F1
#
_cell.length_a   1.000
_cell.length_b   1.000
_cell.length_c   1.000
_cell.angle_alpha   90.00
_cell.angle_beta   90.00
_cell.angle_gamma   90.00
#
_symmetry.space_group_name_H-M   'P 1'
#
loop_
_entity.id
_entity.type
_entity.pdbx_description
1 polymer ?
#
loop_
_entity_poly.entity_id
_entity_poly.type
_entity_poly.pdbx_seq_one_letter_code
_entity_poly.pdbx_strand_id
1 'polypeptide(L)'
;MLEPLEAVLAELEREDVDAVLIGGDAVSGPQPQETLERLRSLELPTHWIRGNGERALGPDAGDAVMDAEGAEAALDFTASQLSEEDRGTLWQLQQTMTLDVDGLGETLFCHASPRNDLDIVTPGTPDSRFRELLDGVRERVVVAGHTHMQLDRVVDGVRWINPGSVGMPYEGEVAAFWAILGPEVELRRTSFDAERSAEAVLATGWPESQAFVQENVRAAVSREEVIPLFEQIAAERGER
;
A
#
# COMPACT_ATOMS: atom_id res chain seq x y z
N MET A 1 9.69 3.34 -1.14
CA MET A 1 10.61 4.40 -1.60
C MET A 1 10.83 5.38 -0.45
N LEU A 2 12.07 5.78 -0.17
CA LEU A 2 12.35 6.56 1.04
C LEU A 2 11.99 8.05 0.89
N GLU A 3 12.33 8.71 -0.22
CA GLU A 3 12.06 10.14 -0.43
C GLU A 3 10.57 10.53 -0.27
N PRO A 4 9.60 9.86 -0.93
CA PRO A 4 8.19 10.17 -0.70
C PRO A 4 7.73 9.85 0.72
N LEU A 5 8.28 8.82 1.36
CA LEU A 5 7.97 8.51 2.76
C LEU A 5 8.43 9.64 3.68
N GLU A 6 9.67 10.12 3.53
CA GLU A 6 10.18 11.24 4.33
C GLU A 6 9.35 12.51 4.13
N ALA A 7 8.88 12.77 2.90
CA ALA A 7 8.00 13.90 2.63
C ALA A 7 6.67 13.80 3.39
N VAL A 8 6.04 12.61 3.41
CA VAL A 8 4.81 12.37 4.20
C VAL A 8 5.08 12.50 5.69
N LEU A 9 6.16 11.89 6.20
CA LEU A 9 6.51 11.96 7.62
C LEU A 9 6.80 13.40 8.06
N ALA A 10 7.43 14.22 7.22
CA ALA A 10 7.63 15.64 7.48
C ALA A 10 6.33 16.45 7.50
N GLU A 11 5.28 16.03 6.80
CA GLU A 11 3.93 16.61 6.95
C GLU A 11 3.26 16.15 8.25
N LEU A 12 3.38 14.86 8.59
CA LEU A 12 2.82 14.30 9.83
C LEU A 12 3.35 14.98 11.09
N GLU A 13 4.59 15.47 11.11
CA GLU A 13 5.15 16.26 12.24
C GLU A 13 4.35 17.52 12.57
N ARG A 14 3.50 18.01 11.65
CA ARG A 14 2.65 19.20 11.84
C ARG A 14 1.20 18.86 12.14
N GLU A 15 0.84 17.58 12.10
CA GLU A 15 -0.51 17.09 12.33
C GLU A 15 -0.62 16.51 13.74
N ASP A 16 -1.78 16.65 14.37
CA ASP A 16 -2.06 16.10 15.69
C ASP A 16 -2.61 14.68 15.53
N VAL A 17 -1.72 13.73 15.22
CA VAL A 17 -2.06 12.32 15.04
C VAL A 17 -1.59 11.47 16.22
N ASP A 18 -2.44 10.57 16.68
CA ASP A 18 -2.14 9.69 17.83
C ASP A 18 -1.27 8.49 17.46
N ALA A 19 -1.33 8.05 16.20
CA ALA A 19 -0.66 6.85 15.71
C ALA A 19 -0.50 6.86 14.17
N VAL A 20 0.38 6.00 13.67
CA VAL A 20 0.58 5.72 12.24
C VAL A 20 0.17 4.28 11.95
N LEU A 21 -0.56 4.05 10.86
CA LEU A 21 -0.83 2.69 10.36
C LEU A 21 -0.18 2.48 9.00
N ILE A 22 0.64 1.44 8.90
CA ILE A 22 1.30 0.99 7.68
C ILE A 22 0.45 -0.12 7.06
N GLY A 23 -0.16 0.18 5.91
CA GLY A 23 -1.14 -0.69 5.23
C GLY A 23 -0.57 -1.88 4.47
N GLY A 24 0.70 -2.23 4.67
CA GLY A 24 1.42 -3.28 3.93
C GLY A 24 2.23 -2.75 2.75
N ASP A 25 2.99 -3.64 2.11
CA ASP A 25 3.94 -3.38 1.01
C ASP A 25 4.96 -2.29 1.38
N ALA A 26 5.35 -2.24 2.64
CA ALA A 26 6.25 -1.24 3.19
C ALA A 26 7.68 -1.41 2.68
N VAL A 27 8.09 -2.65 2.39
CA VAL A 27 9.47 -2.98 2.00
C VAL A 27 9.59 -3.49 0.57
N SER A 28 8.51 -3.53 -0.22
CA SER A 28 8.49 -4.09 -1.58
C SER A 28 8.95 -3.10 -2.63
N GLY A 29 10.21 -2.67 -2.55
CA GLY A 29 10.76 -1.69 -3.49
C GLY A 29 12.27 -1.50 -3.38
N PRO A 30 12.81 -0.42 -3.98
CA PRO A 30 14.26 -0.26 -4.20
C PRO A 30 15.08 0.01 -2.94
N GLN A 31 14.46 0.38 -1.80
CA GLN A 31 15.12 0.78 -0.56
C GLN A 31 14.48 0.09 0.66
N PRO A 32 14.47 -1.25 0.71
CA PRO A 32 13.67 -2.01 1.67
C PRO A 32 14.17 -1.84 3.11
N GLN A 33 15.49 -1.95 3.33
CA GLN A 33 16.11 -1.85 4.65
C GLN A 33 15.98 -0.43 5.20
N GLU A 34 16.26 0.59 4.40
CA GLU A 34 16.18 1.98 4.81
C GLU A 34 14.74 2.39 5.13
N THR A 35 13.78 1.91 4.33
CA THR A 35 12.35 2.16 4.60
C THR A 35 11.92 1.50 5.91
N LEU A 36 12.33 0.25 6.16
CA LEU A 36 12.03 -0.47 7.40
C LEU A 36 12.64 0.21 8.62
N GLU A 37 13.92 0.58 8.57
CA GLU A 37 14.62 1.28 9.63
C GLU A 37 13.96 2.64 9.93
N ARG A 38 13.57 3.36 8.88
CA ARG A 38 12.93 4.67 9.03
C ARG A 38 11.56 4.59 9.68
N LEU A 39 10.75 3.61 9.31
CA LEU A 39 9.43 3.40 9.91
C LEU A 39 9.55 2.91 11.37
N ARG A 40 10.57 2.10 11.70
CA ARG A 40 10.83 1.65 13.08
C ARG A 40 11.37 2.76 13.98
N SER A 41 11.95 3.82 13.42
CA SER A 41 12.47 4.95 14.19
C SER A 41 11.41 6.00 14.53
N LEU A 42 10.16 5.82 14.10
CA LEU A 42 9.06 6.70 14.47
C LEU A 42 8.80 6.68 15.98
N GLU A 43 8.68 7.86 16.57
CA GLU A 43 8.32 8.02 17.99
C GLU A 43 6.81 7.81 18.23
N LEU A 44 5.99 7.98 17.18
CA LEU A 44 4.56 7.70 17.21
C LEU A 44 4.29 6.20 17.32
N PRO A 45 3.23 5.78 18.06
CA PRO A 45 2.71 4.43 17.98
C PRO A 45 2.49 4.03 16.51
N THR A 46 3.16 2.97 16.07
CA THR A 46 3.08 2.50 14.68
C THR A 46 2.46 1.11 14.63
N HIS A 47 1.37 0.99 13.86
CA HIS A 47 0.66 -0.24 13.59
C HIS A 47 1.00 -0.76 12.19
N TRP A 48 1.07 -2.08 12.03
CA TRP A 48 1.47 -2.71 10.78
C TRP A 48 0.48 -3.80 10.37
N ILE A 49 0.04 -3.72 9.13
CA ILE A 49 -0.70 -4.77 8.43
C ILE A 49 0.22 -5.43 7.40
N ARG A 50 0.10 -6.74 7.24
CA ARG A 50 0.85 -7.50 6.24
C ARG A 50 0.29 -7.27 4.84
N GLY A 51 1.12 -6.79 3.91
CA GLY A 51 0.81 -6.80 2.48
C GLY A 51 1.23 -8.10 1.79
N ASN A 52 0.86 -8.25 0.52
CA ASN A 52 1.31 -9.38 -0.29
C ASN A 52 2.84 -9.36 -0.47
N GLY A 53 3.44 -8.18 -0.47
CA GLY A 53 4.88 -7.96 -0.50
C GLY A 53 5.61 -8.51 0.72
N GLU A 54 5.11 -8.23 1.93
CA GLU A 54 5.66 -8.85 3.15
C GLU A 54 5.40 -10.37 3.20
N ARG A 55 4.24 -10.81 2.69
CA ARG A 55 3.95 -12.25 2.58
C ARG A 55 4.96 -12.94 1.64
N ALA A 56 5.33 -12.32 0.54
CA ALA A 56 6.29 -12.87 -0.41
C ALA A 56 7.70 -13.09 0.18
N LEU A 57 8.03 -12.46 1.33
CA LEU A 57 9.31 -12.67 2.01
C LEU A 57 9.35 -13.92 2.90
N GLY A 58 8.22 -14.57 3.12
CA GLY A 58 8.11 -15.75 3.97
C GLY A 58 8.23 -17.09 3.23
N PRO A 59 8.03 -18.21 3.94
CA PRO A 59 8.18 -19.56 3.39
C PRO A 59 7.19 -19.89 2.27
N ASP A 60 6.05 -19.18 2.19
CA ASP A 60 5.02 -19.38 1.16
C ASP A 60 5.16 -18.40 -0.03
N ALA A 61 6.39 -17.91 -0.29
CA ALA A 61 6.67 -16.93 -1.34
C ALA A 61 6.13 -17.31 -2.73
N GLY A 62 6.07 -18.61 -3.04
CA GLY A 62 5.64 -19.15 -4.33
C GLY A 62 4.19 -18.84 -4.72
N ASP A 63 3.32 -18.50 -3.76
CA ASP A 63 1.90 -18.16 -4.02
C ASP A 63 1.66 -16.63 -4.11
N ALA A 64 2.66 -15.80 -3.79
CA ALA A 64 2.50 -14.35 -3.61
C ALA A 64 2.94 -13.51 -4.82
N VAL A 65 3.72 -14.09 -5.74
CA VAL A 65 4.24 -13.36 -6.90
C VAL A 65 3.11 -13.26 -7.92
N MET A 66 2.63 -12.04 -8.19
CA MET A 66 1.88 -11.81 -9.43
C MET A 66 2.81 -12.19 -10.59
N ASP A 67 2.33 -12.94 -11.59
CA ASP A 67 3.07 -13.40 -12.78
C ASP A 67 3.56 -12.24 -13.69
N ALA A 68 4.24 -11.25 -13.11
CA ALA A 68 4.87 -10.14 -13.78
C ALA A 68 6.34 -10.47 -14.05
N GLU A 69 6.77 -10.27 -15.29
CA GLU A 69 8.16 -10.44 -15.70
C GLU A 69 9.07 -9.53 -14.86
N GLY A 70 10.03 -10.11 -14.13
CA GLY A 70 10.93 -9.37 -13.24
C GLY A 70 10.61 -9.45 -11.74
N ALA A 71 9.38 -9.82 -11.38
CA ALA A 71 8.92 -9.84 -9.98
C ALA A 71 9.76 -10.74 -9.07
N GLU A 72 10.25 -11.89 -9.57
CA GLU A 72 11.15 -12.78 -8.84
C GLU A 72 12.49 -12.10 -8.52
N ALA A 73 13.08 -11.40 -9.49
CA ALA A 73 14.36 -10.70 -9.29
C ALA A 73 14.22 -9.51 -8.33
N ALA A 74 13.10 -8.77 -8.40
CA ALA A 74 12.79 -7.69 -7.47
C ALA A 74 12.57 -8.22 -6.04
N LEU A 75 11.90 -9.37 -5.90
CA LEU A 75 11.71 -10.04 -4.61
C LEU A 75 13.03 -10.56 -4.05
N ASP A 76 13.85 -11.22 -4.86
CA ASP A 76 15.18 -11.69 -4.47
C ASP A 76 16.07 -10.54 -4.00
N PHE A 77 16.05 -9.42 -4.74
CA PHE A 77 16.74 -8.21 -4.31
C PHE A 77 16.24 -7.76 -2.94
N THR A 78 14.93 -7.60 -2.77
CA THR A 78 14.32 -7.18 -1.50
C THR A 78 14.72 -8.09 -0.35
N ALA A 79 14.59 -9.41 -0.54
CA ALA A 79 14.94 -10.41 0.45
C ALA A 79 16.44 -10.40 0.80
N SER A 80 17.31 -10.10 -0.16
CA SER A 80 18.76 -10.00 0.05
C SER A 80 19.19 -8.78 0.88
N GLN A 81 18.37 -7.72 0.90
CA GLN A 81 18.64 -6.51 1.67
C GLN A 81 18.18 -6.60 3.12
N LEU A 82 17.29 -7.55 3.44
CA LEU A 82 16.68 -7.69 4.76
C LEU A 82 17.31 -8.86 5.53
N SER A 83 17.43 -8.72 6.85
CA SER A 83 17.86 -9.83 7.69
C SER A 83 16.82 -10.96 7.72
N GLU A 84 17.24 -12.18 8.09
CA GLU A 84 16.28 -13.29 8.29
C GLU A 84 15.28 -12.99 9.40
N GLU A 85 15.71 -12.29 10.46
CA GLU A 85 14.85 -11.85 11.56
C GLU A 85 13.79 -10.84 11.07
N ASP A 86 14.19 -9.89 10.22
CA ASP A 86 13.27 -8.91 9.65
C ASP A 86 12.23 -9.56 8.76
N ARG A 87 12.66 -10.45 7.85
CA ARG A 87 11.75 -11.21 6.99
C ARG A 87 10.79 -12.06 7.81
N GLY A 88 11.30 -12.73 8.86
CA GLY A 88 10.47 -13.51 9.79
C GLY A 88 9.44 -12.64 10.53
N THR A 89 9.83 -11.45 10.97
CA THR A 89 8.93 -10.50 11.64
C THR A 89 7.85 -9.97 10.69
N LEU A 90 8.24 -9.54 9.50
CA LEU A 90 7.33 -9.03 8.47
C LEU A 90 6.33 -10.10 8.01
N TRP A 91 6.79 -11.33 7.85
CA TRP A 91 5.94 -12.48 7.53
C TRP A 91 4.87 -12.73 8.60
N GLN A 92 5.17 -12.51 9.89
CA GLN A 92 4.25 -12.76 11.00
C GLN A 92 3.28 -11.59 11.28
N LEU A 93 3.33 -10.51 10.50
CA LEU A 93 2.38 -9.41 10.61
C LEU A 93 0.94 -9.91 10.41
N GLN A 94 0.01 -9.29 11.13
CA GLN A 94 -1.41 -9.59 11.02
C GLN A 94 -1.99 -9.14 9.67
N GLN A 95 -2.93 -9.90 9.12
CA GLN A 95 -3.60 -9.56 7.86
C GLN A 95 -4.65 -8.46 8.02
N THR A 96 -5.27 -8.40 9.20
CA THR A 96 -6.27 -7.40 9.54
C THR A 96 -6.04 -6.88 10.96
N MET A 97 -6.48 -5.65 11.20
CA MET A 97 -6.49 -5.01 12.52
C MET A 97 -7.75 -4.17 12.63
N THR A 98 -8.36 -4.14 13.80
CA THR A 98 -9.45 -3.20 14.10
C THR A 98 -8.96 -2.21 15.15
N LEU A 99 -9.13 -0.92 14.87
CA LEU A 99 -8.85 0.17 15.80
C LEU A 99 -10.10 1.03 15.96
N ASP A 100 -10.30 1.61 17.15
CA ASP A 100 -11.29 2.65 17.36
C ASP A 100 -10.69 3.98 16.89
N VAL A 101 -11.28 4.57 15.84
CA VAL A 101 -10.84 5.84 15.26
C VAL A 101 -11.85 6.92 15.61
N ASP A 102 -11.40 8.06 16.13
CA ASP A 102 -12.28 9.14 16.55
C ASP A 102 -13.26 9.54 15.42
N GLY A 103 -14.54 9.68 15.76
CA GLY A 103 -15.65 9.93 14.82
C GLY A 103 -16.02 8.82 13.83
N LEU A 104 -15.16 7.81 13.60
CA LEU A 104 -15.45 6.67 12.73
C LEU A 104 -15.88 5.42 13.53
N GLY A 105 -15.41 5.29 14.77
CA GLY A 105 -15.58 4.11 15.64
C GLY A 105 -14.68 2.95 15.23
N GLU A 106 -15.09 1.72 15.54
CA GLU A 106 -14.39 0.50 15.12
C GLU A 106 -14.21 0.47 13.59
N THR A 107 -12.96 0.59 13.18
CA THR A 107 -12.50 0.67 11.78
C THR A 107 -11.59 -0.52 11.51
N LEU A 108 -11.90 -1.30 10.47
CA LEU A 108 -11.11 -2.46 10.07
C LEU A 108 -10.08 -2.07 9.01
N PHE A 109 -8.83 -2.44 9.23
CA PHE A 109 -7.70 -2.20 8.35
C PHE A 109 -7.23 -3.53 7.74
N CYS A 110 -6.95 -3.52 6.44
CA CYS A 110 -6.44 -4.66 5.68
C CYS A 110 -5.58 -4.18 4.52
N HIS A 111 -4.77 -5.05 3.89
CA HIS A 111 -3.98 -4.64 2.74
C HIS A 111 -4.79 -4.54 1.46
N ALA A 112 -5.57 -5.58 1.09
CA ALA A 112 -6.40 -5.56 -0.12
C ALA A 112 -7.89 -5.72 0.22
N SER A 113 -8.23 -6.76 0.97
CA SER A 113 -9.56 -6.96 1.54
C SER A 113 -9.48 -7.64 2.91
N PRO A 114 -10.59 -7.69 3.67
CA PRO A 114 -10.64 -8.46 4.92
C PRO A 114 -10.41 -9.97 4.73
N ARG A 115 -10.47 -10.47 3.49
CA ARG A 115 -10.38 -11.89 3.14
C ARG A 115 -8.98 -12.30 2.72
N ASN A 116 -8.24 -11.41 2.04
CA ASN A 116 -6.88 -11.65 1.55
C ASN A 116 -6.20 -10.32 1.17
N ASP A 117 -4.96 -10.41 0.71
CA ASP A 117 -4.08 -9.30 0.31
C ASP A 117 -3.86 -9.24 -1.23
N LEU A 118 -4.77 -9.83 -2.02
CA LEU A 118 -4.69 -9.89 -3.49
C LEU A 118 -5.94 -9.40 -4.22
N ASP A 119 -7.09 -9.31 -3.55
CA ASP A 119 -8.37 -8.88 -4.14
C ASP A 119 -8.23 -7.48 -4.76
N ILE A 120 -8.68 -7.32 -6.00
CA ILE A 120 -8.53 -6.06 -6.73
C ILE A 120 -9.80 -5.21 -6.61
N VAL A 121 -9.72 -4.15 -5.79
CA VAL A 121 -10.78 -3.15 -5.59
C VAL A 121 -10.41 -1.83 -6.26
N THR A 122 -11.20 -1.44 -7.25
CA THR A 122 -11.07 -0.20 -8.03
C THR A 122 -12.35 0.64 -7.92
N PRO A 123 -12.36 1.89 -8.42
CA PRO A 123 -13.61 2.64 -8.58
C PRO A 123 -14.66 1.90 -9.45
N GLY A 124 -14.22 1.04 -10.38
CA GLY A 124 -15.08 0.26 -11.27
C GLY A 124 -15.66 -1.02 -10.65
N THR A 125 -15.16 -1.45 -9.49
CA THR A 125 -15.64 -2.68 -8.83
C THR A 125 -17.15 -2.60 -8.55
N PRO A 126 -17.96 -3.60 -8.94
CA PRO A 126 -19.41 -3.55 -8.78
C PRO A 126 -19.83 -3.72 -7.31
N ASP A 127 -20.98 -3.14 -6.92
CA ASP A 127 -21.52 -3.27 -5.56
C ASP A 127 -21.73 -4.73 -5.13
N SER A 128 -22.00 -5.64 -6.09
CA SER A 128 -22.10 -7.08 -5.80
C SER A 128 -20.80 -7.66 -5.29
N ARG A 129 -19.67 -7.27 -5.88
CA ARG A 129 -18.36 -7.71 -5.42
C ARG A 129 -18.03 -7.11 -4.06
N PHE A 130 -18.34 -5.84 -3.83
CA PHE A 130 -18.20 -5.24 -2.50
C PHE A 130 -18.96 -6.01 -1.43
N ARG A 131 -20.21 -6.41 -1.68
CA ARG A 131 -20.99 -7.23 -0.74
C ARG A 131 -20.32 -8.56 -0.41
N GLU A 132 -19.68 -9.21 -1.37
CA GLU A 132 -18.93 -10.46 -1.13
C GLU A 132 -17.65 -10.22 -0.32
N LEU A 133 -16.93 -9.13 -0.61
CA LEU A 133 -15.72 -8.73 0.10
C LEU A 133 -16.00 -8.34 1.55
N LEU A 134 -17.18 -7.76 1.79
CA LEU A 134 -17.64 -7.30 3.10
C LEU A 134 -18.47 -8.34 3.87
N ASP A 135 -18.65 -9.55 3.32
CA ASP A 135 -19.39 -10.61 4.01
C ASP A 135 -18.73 -10.97 5.35
N GLY A 136 -19.48 -10.85 6.43
CA GLY A 136 -19.00 -11.07 7.81
C GLY A 136 -18.26 -9.90 8.46
N VAL A 137 -18.00 -8.80 7.74
CA VAL A 137 -17.46 -7.56 8.31
C VAL A 137 -18.53 -6.89 9.18
N ARG A 138 -18.15 -6.46 10.38
CA ARG A 138 -19.08 -5.83 11.35
C ARG A 138 -18.87 -4.32 11.45
N GLU A 139 -17.68 -3.88 11.08
CA GLU A 139 -17.23 -2.51 11.07
C GLU A 139 -17.96 -1.71 9.98
N ARG A 140 -18.24 -0.44 10.28
CA ARG A 140 -18.88 0.46 9.31
C ARG A 140 -17.87 1.16 8.41
N VAL A 141 -16.58 1.04 8.73
CA VAL A 141 -15.47 1.59 7.95
C VAL A 141 -14.44 0.51 7.73
N VAL A 142 -14.04 0.34 6.48
CA VAL A 142 -12.93 -0.53 6.06
C VAL A 142 -11.90 0.33 5.34
N VAL A 143 -10.65 0.24 5.78
CA VAL A 143 -9.51 0.88 5.12
C VAL A 143 -8.66 -0.21 4.48
N ALA A 144 -8.47 -0.11 3.18
CA ALA A 144 -7.67 -1.01 2.38
C ALA A 144 -6.62 -0.24 1.57
N GLY A 145 -5.69 -0.95 0.93
CA GLY A 145 -4.66 -0.42 0.05
C GLY A 145 -4.60 -1.21 -1.25
N HIS A 146 -3.43 -1.79 -1.55
CA HIS A 146 -3.14 -2.70 -2.68
C HIS A 146 -3.26 -2.13 -4.09
N THR A 147 -4.33 -1.40 -4.41
CA THR A 147 -4.59 -0.88 -5.77
C THR A 147 -4.05 0.53 -6.02
N HIS A 148 -3.40 1.14 -5.02
CA HIS A 148 -2.63 2.39 -5.14
C HIS A 148 -3.40 3.62 -5.64
N MET A 149 -4.75 3.55 -5.59
CA MET A 149 -5.66 4.60 -6.00
C MET A 149 -6.49 5.03 -4.81
N GLN A 150 -6.54 6.32 -4.52
CA GLN A 150 -7.41 6.87 -3.50
C GLN A 150 -8.88 6.60 -3.83
N LEU A 151 -9.59 6.07 -2.85
CA LEU A 151 -11.00 5.74 -2.98
C LEU A 151 -11.70 6.05 -1.66
N ASP A 152 -12.88 6.65 -1.74
CA ASP A 152 -13.79 6.78 -0.61
C ASP A 152 -15.19 6.52 -1.12
N ARG A 153 -15.72 5.35 -0.80
CA ARG A 153 -16.97 4.84 -1.36
C ARG A 153 -17.81 4.18 -0.29
N VAL A 154 -19.12 4.43 -0.31
CA VAL A 154 -20.07 3.76 0.57
C VAL A 154 -20.87 2.73 -0.21
N VAL A 155 -20.89 1.48 0.28
CA VAL A 155 -21.72 0.39 -0.25
C VAL A 155 -22.47 -0.25 0.91
N ASP A 156 -23.80 -0.31 0.81
CA ASP A 156 -24.70 -0.89 1.83
C ASP A 156 -24.44 -0.40 3.27
N GLY A 157 -24.02 0.87 3.40
CA GLY A 157 -23.77 1.52 4.69
C GLY A 157 -22.37 1.29 5.27
N VAL A 158 -21.49 0.56 4.57
CA VAL A 158 -20.07 0.43 4.90
C VAL A 158 -19.26 1.39 4.04
N ARG A 159 -18.42 2.22 4.66
CA ARG A 159 -17.50 3.14 3.99
C ARG A 159 -16.16 2.42 3.74
N TRP A 160 -15.81 2.22 2.48
CA TRP A 160 -14.54 1.70 2.03
C TRP A 160 -13.60 2.85 1.67
N ILE A 161 -12.41 2.85 2.26
CA ILE A 161 -11.38 3.87 2.05
C ILE A 161 -10.13 3.21 1.52
N ASN A 162 -9.52 3.80 0.49
CA ASN A 162 -8.16 3.52 0.07
C ASN A 162 -7.35 4.82 0.17
N PRO A 163 -6.28 4.87 1.01
CA PRO A 163 -5.43 6.05 1.13
C PRO A 163 -4.57 6.37 -0.10
N GLY A 164 -4.49 5.45 -1.07
CA GLY A 164 -3.57 5.54 -2.20
C GLY A 164 -2.23 4.87 -1.90
N SER A 165 -1.17 5.29 -2.58
CA SER A 165 0.18 4.78 -2.37
C SER A 165 1.18 5.91 -2.16
N VAL A 166 2.02 5.75 -1.14
CA VAL A 166 3.14 6.67 -0.86
C VAL A 166 4.24 6.47 -1.91
N GLY A 167 4.51 5.22 -2.29
CA GLY A 167 5.69 4.85 -3.07
C GLY A 167 5.44 4.50 -4.53
N MET A 168 4.20 4.27 -4.96
CA MET A 168 3.89 3.92 -6.35
C MET A 168 2.42 4.26 -6.68
N PRO A 169 2.02 5.53 -6.70
CA PRO A 169 0.63 5.93 -6.92
C PRO A 169 0.17 5.75 -8.37
N TYR A 170 -1.12 5.50 -8.55
CA TYR A 170 -1.77 5.49 -9.88
C TYR A 170 -2.73 6.66 -10.06
N GLU A 171 -2.29 7.86 -9.67
CA GLU A 171 -3.12 9.06 -9.59
C GLU A 171 -2.91 10.04 -10.75
N GLY A 172 -2.03 9.70 -11.70
CA GLY A 172 -1.65 10.60 -12.79
C GLY A 172 -0.81 11.79 -12.34
N GLU A 173 -0.30 11.75 -11.12
CA GLU A 173 0.60 12.76 -10.55
C GLU A 173 1.74 12.14 -9.74
N VAL A 174 2.95 12.71 -9.88
CA VAL A 174 4.12 12.34 -9.09
C VAL A 174 4.02 13.00 -7.70
N ALA A 175 3.37 12.31 -6.77
CA ALA A 175 3.24 12.71 -5.38
C ALA A 175 2.98 11.48 -4.50
N ALA A 176 3.22 11.58 -3.20
CA ALA A 176 2.82 10.54 -2.25
C ALA A 176 1.34 10.71 -1.89
N PHE A 177 0.56 9.63 -1.88
CA PHE A 177 -0.86 9.63 -1.51
C PHE A 177 -1.09 8.81 -0.26
N TRP A 178 -1.82 9.38 0.69
CA TRP A 178 -2.07 8.83 2.03
C TRP A 178 -3.35 9.43 2.61
N ALA A 179 -3.70 9.12 3.86
CA ALA A 179 -4.90 9.67 4.50
C ALA A 179 -4.71 9.98 5.99
N ILE A 180 -5.42 11.01 6.46
CA ILE A 180 -5.69 11.23 7.90
C ILE A 180 -7.08 10.68 8.19
N LEU A 181 -7.18 9.88 9.25
CA LEU A 181 -8.44 9.31 9.73
C LEU A 181 -8.75 9.88 11.11
N GLY A 182 -9.91 10.51 11.23
CA GLY A 182 -10.45 11.05 12.48
C GLY A 182 -11.93 11.38 12.27
N PRO A 183 -12.44 12.46 12.92
CA PRO A 183 -13.83 12.88 12.73
C PRO A 183 -14.25 13.01 11.26
N GLU A 184 -13.28 13.39 10.42
CA GLU A 184 -13.38 13.33 8.97
C GLU A 184 -12.27 12.42 8.40
N VAL A 185 -12.49 11.97 7.17
CA VAL A 185 -11.47 11.25 6.39
C VAL A 185 -10.90 12.24 5.39
N GLU A 186 -9.61 12.51 5.49
CA GLU A 186 -8.90 13.37 4.55
C GLU A 186 -7.97 12.53 3.68
N LEU A 187 -8.31 12.39 2.41
CA LEU A 187 -7.40 11.84 1.40
C LEU A 187 -6.37 12.92 1.03
N ARG A 188 -5.11 12.68 1.39
CA ARG A 188 -4.01 13.63 1.32
C ARG A 188 -3.06 13.31 0.19
N ARG A 189 -2.30 14.32 -0.21
CA ARG A 189 -1.28 14.24 -1.25
C ARG A 189 -0.09 15.12 -0.85
N THR A 190 1.12 14.58 -0.93
CA THR A 190 2.36 15.27 -0.57
C THR A 190 3.33 15.24 -1.75
N SER A 191 3.77 16.41 -2.21
CA SER A 191 4.83 16.50 -3.24
C SER A 191 6.19 16.18 -2.63
N PHE A 192 7.08 15.58 -3.42
CA PHE A 192 8.46 15.30 -3.03
C PHE A 192 9.44 15.63 -4.16
N ASP A 193 10.74 15.61 -3.88
CA ASP A 193 11.79 15.85 -4.88
C ASP A 193 11.93 14.61 -5.78
N ALA A 194 11.20 14.61 -6.90
CA ALA A 194 11.15 13.49 -7.83
C ALA A 194 12.54 13.12 -8.38
N GLU A 195 13.41 14.11 -8.61
CA GLU A 195 14.73 13.84 -9.18
C GLU A 195 15.67 13.27 -8.13
N ARG A 196 15.61 13.75 -6.89
CA ARG A 196 16.33 13.12 -5.78
C ARG A 196 15.87 11.69 -5.54
N SER A 197 14.56 11.44 -5.60
CA SER A 197 14.01 10.09 -5.50
C SER A 197 14.54 9.20 -6.63
N ALA A 198 14.55 9.70 -7.87
CA ALA A 198 15.07 9.00 -9.03
C ALA A 198 16.56 8.65 -8.87
N GLU A 199 17.39 9.61 -8.45
CA GLU A 199 18.81 9.38 -8.19
C GLU A 199 19.04 8.33 -7.10
N ALA A 200 18.27 8.38 -6.01
CA ALA A 200 18.35 7.40 -4.93
C ALA A 200 17.95 6.00 -5.40
N VAL A 201 16.86 5.86 -6.17
CA VAL A 201 16.41 4.56 -6.72
C VAL A 201 17.43 3.99 -7.70
N LEU A 202 18.02 4.81 -8.57
CA LEU A 202 19.04 4.36 -9.53
C LEU A 202 20.34 3.91 -8.85
N ALA A 203 20.63 4.42 -7.65
CA ALA A 203 21.82 4.07 -6.89
C ALA A 203 21.73 2.71 -6.17
N THR A 204 20.53 2.12 -6.02
CA THR A 204 20.34 0.89 -5.22
C THR A 204 20.73 -0.38 -5.96
N GLY A 205 20.83 -0.33 -7.29
CA GLY A 205 21.05 -1.52 -8.12
C GLY A 205 19.84 -2.45 -8.21
N TRP A 206 18.65 -1.99 -7.78
CA TRP A 206 17.40 -2.73 -7.91
C TRP A 206 17.13 -3.07 -9.39
N PRO A 207 16.79 -4.33 -9.75
CA PRO A 207 16.74 -4.79 -11.15
C PRO A 207 15.87 -3.95 -12.08
N GLU A 208 14.77 -3.39 -11.57
CA GLU A 208 13.81 -2.61 -12.34
C GLU A 208 13.99 -1.09 -12.21
N SER A 209 15.02 -0.63 -11.48
CA SER A 209 15.24 0.79 -11.14
C SER A 209 15.12 1.75 -12.32
N GLN A 210 15.68 1.41 -13.49
CA GLN A 210 15.61 2.26 -14.68
C GLN A 210 14.17 2.41 -15.21
N ALA A 211 13.47 1.30 -15.42
CA ALA A 211 12.10 1.31 -15.94
C ALA A 211 11.16 1.96 -14.92
N PHE A 212 11.28 1.57 -13.65
CA PHE A 212 10.49 2.14 -12.57
C PHE A 212 10.67 3.64 -12.44
N VAL A 213 11.90 4.17 -12.53
CA VAL A 213 12.13 5.63 -12.47
C VAL A 213 11.51 6.34 -13.65
N GLN A 214 11.62 5.80 -14.87
CA GLN A 214 11.01 6.39 -16.05
C GLN A 214 9.47 6.45 -15.95
N GLU A 215 8.86 5.40 -15.41
CA GLU A 215 7.41 5.20 -15.46
C GLU A 215 6.68 5.72 -14.21
N ASN A 216 7.30 5.62 -13.03
CA ASN A 216 6.64 5.87 -11.74
C ASN A 216 7.22 7.02 -10.92
N VAL A 217 8.43 7.50 -11.25
CA VAL A 217 9.09 8.59 -10.49
C VAL A 217 9.20 9.87 -11.32
N ARG A 218 9.60 9.78 -12.59
CA ARG A 218 9.68 10.92 -13.52
C ARG A 218 8.44 11.08 -14.39
N ALA A 219 7.64 10.03 -14.47
CA ALA A 219 6.29 10.06 -15.01
C ALA A 219 5.32 9.61 -13.92
N ALA A 220 4.03 9.83 -14.18
CA ALA A 220 2.97 9.37 -13.32
C ALA A 220 2.02 8.50 -14.12
N VAL A 221 1.76 7.31 -13.58
CA VAL A 221 0.75 6.40 -14.11
C VAL A 221 -0.62 6.86 -13.62
N SER A 222 -1.60 6.92 -14.51
CA SER A 222 -2.96 7.36 -14.20
C SER A 222 -3.91 6.21 -13.86
N ARG A 223 -5.03 6.55 -13.21
CA ARG A 223 -6.12 5.60 -12.94
C ARG A 223 -6.67 5.04 -14.24
N GLU A 224 -6.79 5.89 -15.26
CA GLU A 224 -7.31 5.53 -16.58
C GLU A 224 -6.45 4.48 -17.28
N GLU A 225 -5.14 4.48 -17.03
CA GLU A 225 -4.21 3.50 -17.58
C GLU A 225 -4.28 2.16 -16.84
N VAL A 226 -4.41 2.18 -15.51
CA VAL A 226 -4.29 0.97 -14.68
C VAL A 226 -5.63 0.26 -14.47
N ILE A 227 -6.74 0.98 -14.37
CA ILE A 227 -8.06 0.37 -14.14
C ILE A 227 -8.36 -0.73 -15.17
N PRO A 228 -8.21 -0.54 -16.49
CA PRO A 228 -8.49 -1.60 -17.46
C PRO A 228 -7.67 -2.88 -17.22
N LEU A 229 -6.40 -2.76 -16.83
CA LEU A 229 -5.53 -3.89 -16.51
C LEU A 229 -6.02 -4.62 -15.24
N PHE A 230 -6.34 -3.86 -14.20
CA PHE A 230 -6.88 -4.39 -12.95
C PHE A 230 -8.23 -5.06 -13.12
N GLU A 231 -9.13 -4.50 -13.93
CA GLU A 231 -10.42 -5.11 -14.25
C GLU A 231 -10.25 -6.41 -15.05
N GLN A 232 -9.26 -6.48 -15.95
CA GLN A 232 -8.93 -7.70 -16.67
C GLN A 232 -8.43 -8.79 -15.71
N ILE A 233 -7.43 -8.48 -14.87
CA ILE A 233 -6.86 -9.44 -13.91
C ILE A 233 -7.95 -9.94 -12.95
N ALA A 234 -8.78 -9.02 -12.46
CA ALA A 234 -9.89 -9.38 -11.58
C ALA A 234 -10.89 -10.31 -12.27
N ALA A 235 -11.21 -10.08 -13.55
CA ALA A 235 -12.09 -10.96 -14.32
C ALA A 235 -11.47 -12.36 -14.52
N GLU A 236 -10.17 -12.45 -14.78
CA GLU A 236 -9.43 -13.72 -14.90
C GLU A 236 -9.43 -14.51 -13.58
N ARG A 237 -9.47 -13.81 -12.45
CA ARG A 237 -9.60 -14.39 -11.09
C ARG A 237 -11.04 -14.71 -10.66
N GLY A 238 -12.04 -14.37 -11.47
CA GLY A 238 -13.46 -14.56 -11.14
C GLY A 238 -13.99 -13.56 -10.11
N GLU A 239 -13.39 -12.38 -10.01
CA GLU A 239 -13.75 -11.29 -9.09
C GLU A 239 -14.66 -10.23 -9.75
N ARG A 240 -15.25 -10.52 -10.92
CA ARG A 240 -16.07 -9.61 -11.74
C ARG A 240 -17.34 -10.27 -12.25
#